data_AF-A0A662XFM7-F1
#
_entry.id   AF-A0A662XFM7-F1
#
_cell.length_a   1.000
_cell.length_b   1.000
_cell.length_c   1.000
_cell.angle_alpha   90.00
_cell.angle_beta   90.00
_cell.angle_gamma   90.00
#
_symmetry.space_group_name_H-M   'P 1'
#
loop_
_entity.id
_entity.type
_entity.pdbx_description
1 polymer ?
#
loop_
_entity_poly.entity_id
_entity_poly.type
_entity_poly.pdbx_seq_one_letter_code
_entity_poly.pdbx_strand_id
1 'polypeptide(L)'
;MVKQPQIGLLVLLQASSVPQAVTGPRGALGTRAPLSGRRLFTSPAEDKGALSDNHGASERPPPRVRKSIVHPRDVPSRTAWRSQVSPLLQTFKELKGHLLVPTDFEIPMDDKRWAESAWGYSLGLAVKRLRQIQRHSKNKLPDDLVEALDAMGFVWDVSDFKWTVIVMPALRRFHQIHGHTDVPRYFIVPQEDGDWPESSRGTRLGFIAMNIRVKKAFAKQAAASAEELKRLDFCLDGTIYDRDWNEKVLPSLEVYHREKGHCNVETSFLVPSTLPWPRKAWAMRLGIAVDDMKVRQAYTEQIARDKDRLIALGLRLRGQIPE
;
A
#
# COMPACT_ATOMS: atom_id res chain seq x y z
N MET A 1 -23.74 73.56 -9.57
CA MET A 1 -24.11 73.01 -10.89
C MET A 1 -22.94 72.15 -11.36
N VAL A 2 -23.02 70.81 -11.26
CA VAL A 2 -23.41 69.89 -12.37
C VAL A 2 -22.26 69.84 -13.39
N LYS A 3 -21.55 68.75 -13.71
CA LYS A 3 -21.83 67.30 -13.70
C LYS A 3 -20.48 66.54 -13.85
N GLN A 4 -20.35 65.40 -13.19
CA GLN A 4 -19.45 64.31 -13.59
C GLN A 4 -20.00 63.62 -14.87
N PRO A 5 -19.17 63.02 -15.72
CA PRO A 5 -19.60 61.98 -16.64
C PRO A 5 -19.25 60.59 -16.12
N GLN A 6 -20.25 59.71 -16.19
CA GLN A 6 -20.14 58.27 -15.98
C GLN A 6 -19.58 57.57 -17.24
N ILE A 7 -18.74 56.55 -17.01
CA ILE A 7 -18.54 55.38 -17.88
C ILE A 7 -18.18 54.25 -16.90
N GLY A 8 -18.84 53.10 -16.82
CA GLY A 8 -19.60 52.34 -17.80
C GLY A 8 -19.11 50.90 -17.66
N LEU A 9 -19.83 50.12 -16.84
CA LEU A 9 -19.60 48.72 -16.54
C LEU A 9 -19.77 47.89 -17.83
N LEU A 10 -18.77 47.12 -18.27
CA LEU A 10 -18.99 46.02 -19.22
C LEU A 10 -18.33 44.73 -18.71
N VAL A 11 -19.21 43.85 -18.28
CA VAL A 11 -18.98 42.45 -17.94
C VAL A 11 -18.72 41.68 -19.22
N LEU A 12 -17.62 40.93 -19.29
CA LEU A 12 -17.47 39.81 -20.22
C LEU A 12 -17.20 38.54 -19.41
N LEU A 13 -18.30 37.79 -19.21
CA LEU A 13 -18.30 36.38 -18.86
C LEU A 13 -17.60 35.59 -19.98
N GLN A 14 -16.52 34.90 -19.65
CA GLN A 14 -16.18 33.66 -20.35
C GLN A 14 -16.25 32.51 -19.36
N ALA A 15 -17.27 31.69 -19.57
CA ALA A 15 -17.46 30.40 -18.94
C ALA A 15 -16.43 29.41 -19.51
N SER A 16 -15.55 28.88 -18.65
CA SER A 16 -14.83 27.64 -18.94
C SER A 16 -15.42 26.53 -18.10
N SER A 17 -16.05 25.61 -18.81
CA SER A 17 -16.71 24.39 -18.37
C SER A 17 -15.77 23.49 -17.56
N VAL A 18 -16.13 23.22 -16.31
CA VAL A 18 -15.56 22.15 -15.48
C VAL A 18 -16.37 20.87 -15.75
N PRO A 19 -15.77 19.72 -16.09
CA PRO A 19 -16.53 18.50 -16.30
C PRO A 19 -17.09 17.98 -14.97
N GLN A 20 -18.40 17.72 -14.98
CA GLN A 20 -19.16 17.13 -13.88
C GLN A 20 -18.67 15.72 -13.56
N ALA A 21 -18.54 15.44 -12.26
CA ALA A 21 -18.33 14.10 -11.73
C ALA A 21 -19.55 13.23 -12.03
N VAL A 22 -19.32 12.11 -12.70
CA VAL A 22 -20.33 11.07 -12.95
C VAL A 22 -20.74 10.43 -11.63
N THR A 23 -22.00 10.65 -11.25
CA THR A 23 -22.71 9.95 -10.19
C THR A 23 -23.19 8.59 -10.69
N GLY A 24 -22.78 7.50 -10.03
CA GLY A 24 -23.34 6.15 -10.19
C GLY A 24 -23.99 5.66 -8.88
N PRO A 25 -25.02 4.79 -8.92
CA PRO A 25 -26.12 4.83 -7.97
C PRO A 25 -25.92 3.99 -6.69
N ARG A 26 -26.62 4.45 -5.64
CA ARG A 26 -26.92 3.73 -4.39
C ARG A 26 -28.14 2.79 -4.57
N GLY A 27 -28.10 1.65 -3.89
CA GLY A 27 -29.23 0.75 -3.60
C GLY A 27 -28.75 -0.72 -3.63
N ALA A 28 -29.02 -1.61 -2.69
CA ALA A 28 -30.01 -1.63 -1.63
C ALA A 28 -29.56 -2.55 -0.46
N LEU A 29 -30.17 -2.28 0.69
CA LEU A 29 -30.08 -3.04 1.94
C LEU A 29 -30.68 -4.45 1.77
N GLY A 30 -30.01 -5.46 2.30
CA GLY A 30 -30.53 -6.81 2.52
C GLY A 30 -30.27 -7.23 3.96
N THR A 31 -31.34 -7.32 4.72
CA THR A 31 -31.45 -7.57 6.17
C THR A 31 -30.91 -8.92 6.62
N ARG A 32 -30.37 -8.95 7.85
CA ARG A 32 -29.96 -10.16 8.61
C ARG A 32 -31.16 -10.90 9.22
N ALA A 33 -30.89 -12.18 9.50
CA ALA A 33 -31.34 -13.05 10.60
C ALA A 33 -32.45 -14.09 10.26
N PRO A 34 -32.60 -15.21 11.02
CA PRO A 34 -31.65 -15.89 11.93
C PRO A 34 -31.56 -17.44 11.74
N LEU A 35 -30.65 -18.03 12.51
CA LEU A 35 -30.52 -19.46 12.82
C LEU A 35 -31.68 -19.99 13.67
N SER A 36 -32.28 -21.13 13.31
CA SER A 36 -32.68 -22.22 14.22
C SER A 36 -33.46 -23.30 13.47
N GLY A 37 -33.20 -24.58 13.78
CA GLY A 37 -34.11 -25.66 13.42
C GLY A 37 -33.47 -27.02 13.29
N ARG A 38 -33.07 -27.62 14.42
CA ARG A 38 -33.01 -29.08 14.57
C ARG A 38 -34.34 -29.68 14.11
N ARG A 39 -34.30 -30.72 13.27
CA ARG A 39 -35.29 -31.80 13.33
C ARG A 39 -34.66 -33.09 12.76
N LEU A 40 -34.68 -34.09 13.63
CA LEU A 40 -34.47 -35.51 13.40
C LEU A 40 -35.59 -36.08 12.51
N PHE A 41 -35.48 -37.38 12.23
CA PHE A 41 -36.40 -38.28 11.51
C PHE A 41 -36.08 -38.44 10.01
N THR A 42 -36.02 -39.62 9.41
CA THR A 42 -35.91 -41.04 9.82
C THR A 42 -35.58 -41.77 8.50
N SER A 43 -34.84 -42.87 8.57
CA SER A 43 -34.66 -43.82 7.45
C SER A 43 -36.00 -44.46 7.06
N PRO A 44 -36.12 -45.04 5.86
CA PRO A 44 -36.32 -46.49 5.84
C PRO A 44 -35.50 -47.28 4.81
N ALA A 45 -35.05 -48.46 5.29
CA ALA A 45 -34.93 -49.80 4.67
C ALA A 45 -34.46 -49.88 3.21
N GLU A 46 -33.24 -50.37 2.97
CA GLU A 46 -32.93 -51.79 2.70
C GLU A 46 -33.49 -52.30 1.36
N ASP A 47 -32.61 -52.39 0.37
CA ASP A 47 -32.65 -53.45 -0.63
C ASP A 47 -31.25 -54.06 -0.76
N LYS A 48 -31.18 -55.37 -0.56
CA LYS A 48 -29.95 -56.18 -0.63
C LYS A 48 -29.94 -56.87 -1.99
N GLY A 49 -28.95 -56.54 -2.84
CA GLY A 49 -28.75 -57.24 -4.09
C GLY A 49 -27.34 -57.11 -4.65
N ALA A 50 -26.61 -58.21 -4.60
CA ALA A 50 -25.47 -58.60 -5.43
C ALA A 50 -24.09 -57.94 -5.18
N LEU A 51 -23.22 -58.78 -4.59
CA LEU A 51 -21.77 -58.72 -4.73
C LEU A 51 -21.35 -58.57 -6.20
N SER A 52 -20.48 -57.61 -6.49
CA SER A 52 -19.46 -57.75 -7.51
C SER A 52 -18.19 -57.09 -6.97
N ASP A 53 -17.20 -57.93 -6.72
CA ASP A 53 -15.84 -57.55 -6.40
C ASP A 53 -15.31 -56.55 -7.44
N ASN A 54 -14.91 -55.36 -6.99
CA ASN A 54 -13.95 -54.57 -7.74
C ASN A 54 -12.89 -54.08 -6.78
N HIS A 55 -11.71 -54.69 -6.94
CA HIS A 55 -10.53 -54.47 -6.14
C HIS A 55 -10.17 -52.97 -6.14
N GLY A 56 -9.91 -52.46 -4.94
CA GLY A 56 -9.37 -51.13 -4.76
C GLY A 56 -8.06 -50.98 -5.51
N ALA A 57 -8.10 -50.26 -6.63
CA ALA A 57 -6.94 -49.54 -7.12
C ALA A 57 -6.73 -48.37 -6.15
N SER A 58 -6.05 -48.65 -5.04
CA SER A 58 -5.35 -47.63 -4.27
C SER A 58 -4.43 -46.92 -5.25
N GLU A 59 -4.85 -45.74 -5.72
CA GLU A 59 -3.97 -44.80 -6.40
C GLU A 59 -2.78 -44.61 -5.47
N ARG A 60 -1.65 -45.21 -5.86
CA ARG A 60 -0.39 -44.99 -5.18
C ARG A 60 -0.18 -43.48 -5.20
N PRO A 61 0.15 -42.83 -4.06
CA PRO A 61 0.61 -41.45 -4.11
C PRO A 61 1.74 -41.38 -5.15
N PRO A 62 1.79 -40.32 -5.98
CA PRO A 62 2.80 -40.20 -7.02
C PRO A 62 4.18 -40.46 -6.41
N PRO A 63 5.07 -41.18 -7.12
CA PRO A 63 6.36 -41.56 -6.57
C PRO A 63 7.04 -40.30 -6.04
N ARG A 64 7.43 -40.31 -4.77
CA ARG A 64 8.22 -39.22 -4.17
C ARG A 64 9.48 -39.08 -5.00
N VAL A 65 9.49 -38.11 -5.92
CA VAL A 65 10.64 -37.76 -6.74
C VAL A 65 11.78 -37.54 -5.76
N ARG A 66 12.79 -38.42 -5.78
CA ARG A 66 13.98 -38.24 -4.96
C ARG A 66 14.58 -36.90 -5.39
N LYS A 67 14.48 -35.90 -4.51
CA LYS A 67 14.94 -34.54 -4.80
C LYS A 67 16.44 -34.59 -5.08
N SER A 68 16.82 -34.54 -6.36
CA SER A 68 18.22 -34.49 -6.80
C SER A 68 18.82 -33.09 -6.62
N ILE A 69 18.00 -32.12 -6.21
CA ILE A 69 18.38 -30.71 -6.07
C ILE A 69 18.90 -30.46 -4.65
N VAL A 70 19.98 -29.67 -4.54
CA VAL A 70 20.54 -29.18 -3.28
C VAL A 70 19.43 -28.62 -2.40
N HIS A 71 19.36 -29.09 -1.17
CA HIS A 71 18.33 -28.69 -0.23
C HIS A 71 18.28 -27.15 -0.10
N PRO A 72 17.10 -26.50 -0.07
CA PRO A 72 16.99 -25.03 -0.11
C PRO A 72 17.68 -24.28 1.04
N ARG A 73 18.18 -24.98 2.06
CA ARG A 73 18.90 -24.37 3.20
C ARG A 73 20.42 -24.48 3.08
N ASP A 74 20.91 -25.25 2.12
CA ASP A 74 22.32 -25.54 1.95
C ASP A 74 22.92 -24.57 0.92
N VAL A 75 24.20 -24.29 1.06
CA VAL A 75 24.95 -23.53 0.05
C VAL A 75 25.26 -24.49 -1.10
N PRO A 76 24.80 -24.21 -2.33
CA PRO A 76 25.15 -25.06 -3.46
C PRO A 76 26.65 -24.97 -3.72
N SER A 77 27.28 -26.13 -3.94
CA SER A 77 28.63 -26.17 -4.49
C SER A 77 28.64 -25.56 -5.90
N ARG A 78 29.81 -25.13 -6.40
CA ARG A 78 29.94 -24.52 -7.74
C ARG A 78 29.28 -25.35 -8.85
N THR A 79 29.46 -26.67 -8.79
CA THR A 79 28.89 -27.60 -9.77
C THR A 79 27.37 -27.69 -9.62
N ALA A 80 26.86 -27.80 -8.39
CA ALA A 80 25.42 -27.87 -8.13
C ALA A 80 24.71 -26.54 -8.44
N TRP A 81 25.36 -25.41 -8.21
CA TRP A 81 24.88 -24.10 -8.62
C TRP A 81 24.67 -24.05 -10.14
N ARG A 82 25.69 -24.41 -10.91
CA ARG A 82 25.65 -24.37 -12.38
C ARG A 82 24.61 -25.32 -12.96
N SER A 83 24.49 -26.53 -12.42
CA SER A 83 23.60 -27.54 -12.98
C SER A 83 22.17 -27.48 -12.45
N GLN A 84 21.94 -26.93 -11.26
CA GLN A 84 20.64 -27.00 -10.59
C GLN A 84 20.01 -25.64 -10.33
N VAL A 85 20.72 -24.69 -9.69
CA VAL A 85 20.10 -23.46 -9.21
C VAL A 85 20.09 -22.35 -10.28
N SER A 86 21.15 -22.24 -11.07
CA SER A 86 21.27 -21.23 -12.15
C SER A 86 20.13 -21.33 -13.18
N PRO A 87 19.79 -22.52 -13.74
CA PRO A 87 18.67 -22.65 -14.69
C PRO A 87 17.33 -22.20 -14.08
N LEU A 88 17.08 -22.50 -12.81
CA LEU A 88 15.83 -22.13 -12.13
C LEU A 88 15.70 -20.61 -11.97
N LEU A 89 16.80 -19.92 -11.66
CA LEU A 89 16.81 -18.47 -11.58
C LEU A 89 16.64 -17.84 -12.96
N GLN A 90 17.25 -18.42 -13.99
CA GLN A 90 17.09 -17.96 -15.36
C GLN A 90 15.63 -18.09 -15.83
N THR A 91 14.98 -19.23 -15.59
CA THR A 91 13.54 -19.40 -15.84
C THR A 91 12.70 -18.40 -15.05
N PHE A 92 13.02 -18.17 -13.77
CA PHE A 92 12.31 -17.16 -12.98
C PHE A 92 12.44 -15.75 -13.59
N LYS A 93 13.66 -15.39 -14.02
CA LYS A 93 13.96 -14.11 -14.66
C LYS A 93 13.21 -13.94 -15.97
N GLU A 94 13.11 -14.98 -16.79
CA GLU A 94 12.34 -14.95 -18.04
C GLU A 94 10.85 -14.76 -17.78
N LEU A 95 10.32 -15.37 -16.72
CA LEU A 95 8.89 -15.28 -16.39
C LEU A 95 8.48 -13.97 -15.73
N LYS A 96 9.38 -13.37 -14.94
CA LYS A 96 9.07 -12.19 -14.12
C LYS A 96 9.81 -10.92 -14.56
N GLY A 97 10.76 -11.02 -15.48
CA GLY A 97 11.66 -9.93 -15.89
C GLY A 97 12.72 -9.55 -14.85
N HIS A 98 12.66 -10.09 -13.64
CA HIS A 98 13.55 -9.74 -12.53
C HIS A 98 13.86 -10.93 -11.61
N LEU A 99 14.94 -10.84 -10.83
CA LEU A 99 15.35 -11.87 -9.87
C LEU A 99 14.93 -11.58 -8.42
N LEU A 100 13.89 -10.78 -8.22
CA LEU A 100 13.24 -10.65 -6.91
C LEU A 100 12.35 -11.87 -6.63
N VAL A 101 12.95 -12.98 -6.20
CA VAL A 101 12.21 -14.19 -5.82
C VAL A 101 11.55 -13.98 -4.43
N PRO A 102 10.21 -14.13 -4.31
CA PRO A 102 9.51 -14.14 -3.03
C PRO A 102 10.01 -15.25 -2.10
N THR A 103 9.96 -15.05 -0.78
CA THR A 103 10.53 -16.01 0.18
C THR A 103 9.77 -17.34 0.21
N ASP A 104 8.47 -17.27 0.01
CA ASP A 104 7.49 -18.34 -0.05
C ASP A 104 7.32 -18.93 -1.46
N PHE A 105 8.10 -18.46 -2.43
CA PHE A 105 8.01 -18.97 -3.79
C PHE A 105 8.49 -20.42 -3.86
N GLU A 106 7.56 -21.30 -4.18
CA GLU A 106 7.79 -22.70 -4.52
C GLU A 106 7.49 -22.89 -6.00
N ILE A 107 8.32 -23.70 -6.65
CA ILE A 107 8.11 -24.04 -8.05
C ILE A 107 6.82 -24.86 -8.15
N PRO A 108 5.82 -24.43 -8.94
CA PRO A 108 4.55 -25.13 -9.09
C PRO A 108 4.77 -26.57 -9.57
N MET A 109 3.94 -27.48 -9.06
CA MET A 109 3.84 -28.84 -9.62
C MET A 109 3.21 -28.72 -11.02
N ASP A 110 3.68 -29.53 -11.96
CA ASP A 110 3.13 -29.65 -13.32
C ASP A 110 3.30 -28.44 -14.26
N ASP A 111 4.12 -27.45 -13.89
CA ASP A 111 4.49 -26.37 -14.81
C ASP A 111 5.69 -26.77 -15.67
N LYS A 112 5.43 -27.06 -16.95
CA LYS A 112 6.41 -27.49 -17.96
C LYS A 112 7.52 -26.48 -18.22
N ARG A 113 7.37 -25.23 -17.80
CA ARG A 113 8.43 -24.21 -17.89
C ARG A 113 9.58 -24.49 -16.93
N TRP A 114 9.35 -25.34 -15.93
CA TRP A 114 10.33 -25.78 -14.96
C TRP A 114 10.71 -27.24 -15.20
N ALA A 115 11.96 -27.59 -14.91
CA ALA A 115 12.38 -28.98 -14.90
C ALA A 115 11.56 -29.79 -13.88
N GLU A 116 11.12 -30.99 -14.24
CA GLU A 116 10.31 -31.86 -13.36
C GLU A 116 11.03 -32.18 -12.03
N SER A 117 12.36 -32.25 -12.06
CA SER A 117 13.20 -32.44 -10.88
C SER A 117 13.14 -31.27 -9.88
N ALA A 118 12.65 -30.11 -10.31
CA ALA A 118 12.56 -28.88 -9.54
C ALA A 118 11.15 -28.56 -9.03
N TRP A 119 10.14 -29.34 -9.39
CA TRP A 119 8.78 -29.15 -8.88
C TRP A 119 8.72 -29.32 -7.36
N GLY A 120 8.05 -28.40 -6.68
CA GLY A 120 7.98 -28.35 -5.21
C GLY A 120 9.31 -27.96 -4.55
N TYR A 121 10.26 -27.41 -5.30
CA TYR A 121 11.46 -26.81 -4.74
C TYR A 121 11.18 -25.38 -4.27
N SER A 122 11.47 -25.10 -2.99
CA SER A 122 11.32 -23.77 -2.40
C SER A 122 12.47 -22.84 -2.82
N LEU A 123 12.47 -22.40 -4.08
CA LEU A 123 13.50 -21.49 -4.64
C LEU A 123 13.59 -20.19 -3.83
N GLY A 124 12.46 -19.70 -3.31
CA GLY A 124 12.42 -18.53 -2.43
C GLY A 124 13.26 -18.68 -1.16
N LEU A 125 13.23 -19.87 -0.56
CA LEU A 125 14.01 -20.17 0.64
C LEU A 125 15.51 -20.26 0.33
N ALA A 126 15.86 -20.88 -0.81
CA ALA A 126 17.24 -20.96 -1.30
C ALA A 126 17.84 -19.56 -1.52
N VAL A 127 17.11 -18.71 -2.24
CA VAL A 127 17.52 -17.32 -2.51
C VAL A 127 17.61 -16.50 -1.22
N LYS A 128 16.67 -16.65 -0.30
CA LYS A 128 16.74 -16.00 1.02
C LYS A 128 17.99 -16.42 1.77
N ARG A 129 18.36 -17.70 1.72
CA ARG A 129 19.55 -18.21 2.40
C ARG A 129 20.83 -17.62 1.82
N LEU A 130 20.95 -17.52 0.50
CA LEU A 130 22.08 -16.87 -0.18
C LEU A 130 22.26 -15.42 0.31
N ARG A 131 21.19 -14.63 0.32
CA ARG A 131 21.19 -13.25 0.84
C ARG A 131 21.65 -13.19 2.31
N GLN A 132 21.14 -14.10 3.15
CA GLN A 132 21.49 -14.13 4.57
C GLN A 132 22.97 -14.46 4.81
N ILE A 133 23.52 -15.42 4.06
CA ILE A 133 24.93 -15.79 4.18
C ILE A 133 25.81 -14.62 3.77
N GLN A 134 25.51 -14.02 2.62
CA GLN A 134 26.28 -12.88 2.12
C GLN A 134 26.24 -11.69 3.08
N ARG A 135 25.11 -11.45 3.75
CA ARG A 135 24.97 -10.32 4.69
C ARG A 135 25.55 -10.60 6.07
N HIS A 136 25.26 -11.75 6.66
CA HIS A 136 25.46 -11.98 8.10
C HIS A 136 26.45 -13.08 8.45
N SER A 137 26.84 -13.94 7.51
CA SER A 137 27.81 -15.00 7.80
C SER A 137 29.24 -14.44 7.87
N LYS A 138 30.06 -15.02 8.76
CA LYS A 138 31.52 -14.84 8.77
C LYS A 138 32.15 -15.46 7.53
N ASN A 139 31.65 -16.64 7.14
CA ASN A 139 32.03 -17.31 5.90
C ASN A 139 31.07 -16.83 4.80
N LYS A 140 31.52 -15.86 4.01
CA LYS A 140 30.77 -15.33 2.86
C LYS A 140 30.61 -16.40 1.78
N LEU A 141 29.74 -16.11 0.81
CA LEU A 141 29.68 -16.94 -0.38
C LEU A 141 31.01 -16.82 -1.15
N PRO A 142 31.45 -17.88 -1.84
CA PRO A 142 32.59 -17.79 -2.74
C PRO A 142 32.43 -16.65 -3.75
N ASP A 143 33.50 -15.91 -4.01
CA ASP A 143 33.45 -14.72 -4.88
C ASP A 143 32.98 -15.08 -6.31
N ASP A 144 33.40 -16.23 -6.82
CA ASP A 144 32.98 -16.72 -8.15
C ASP A 144 31.47 -16.98 -8.25
N LEU A 145 30.84 -17.37 -7.13
CA LEU A 145 29.39 -17.53 -7.05
C LEU A 145 28.68 -16.18 -6.99
N VAL A 146 29.24 -15.21 -6.25
CA VAL A 146 28.69 -13.85 -6.15
C VAL A 146 28.76 -13.16 -7.52
N GLU A 147 29.90 -13.23 -8.21
CA GLU A 147 30.06 -12.69 -9.56
C GLU A 147 29.07 -13.31 -10.56
N ALA A 148 28.86 -14.63 -10.49
CA ALA A 148 27.87 -15.29 -11.34
C ALA A 148 26.43 -14.85 -11.04
N LEU A 149 26.10 -14.63 -9.77
CA LEU A 149 24.80 -14.09 -9.33
C LEU A 149 24.62 -12.63 -9.81
N ASP A 150 25.65 -11.81 -9.67
CA ASP A 150 25.67 -10.42 -10.12
C ASP A 150 25.51 -10.31 -11.63
N ALA A 151 26.21 -11.14 -12.41
CA ALA A 151 26.11 -11.19 -13.87
C ALA A 151 24.68 -11.51 -14.35
N MET A 152 23.89 -12.25 -13.57
CA MET A 152 22.49 -12.52 -13.87
C MET A 152 21.55 -11.39 -13.42
N GLY A 153 22.03 -10.40 -12.67
CA GLY A 153 21.23 -9.34 -12.07
C GLY A 153 20.52 -9.77 -10.80
N PHE A 154 21.14 -10.62 -9.98
CA PHE A 154 20.55 -11.12 -8.75
C PHE A 154 20.30 -9.98 -7.75
N VAL A 155 19.11 -10.00 -7.13
CA VAL A 155 18.71 -8.98 -6.17
C VAL A 155 19.21 -9.37 -4.78
N TRP A 156 20.32 -8.75 -4.34
CA TRP A 156 20.86 -8.93 -2.98
C TRP A 156 20.07 -8.20 -1.90
N ASP A 157 19.78 -6.92 -2.13
CA ASP A 157 18.98 -6.09 -1.22
C ASP A 157 17.56 -5.92 -1.76
N VAL A 158 16.63 -6.65 -1.14
CA VAL A 158 15.20 -6.62 -1.46
C VAL A 158 14.60 -5.23 -1.23
N SER A 159 15.07 -4.51 -0.22
CA SER A 159 14.55 -3.18 0.11
C SER A 159 15.01 -2.16 -0.92
N ASP A 160 16.28 -2.20 -1.33
CA ASP A 160 16.81 -1.34 -2.41
C ASP A 160 16.04 -1.59 -3.72
N PHE A 161 15.84 -2.86 -4.10
CA PHE A 161 15.09 -3.19 -5.32
C PHE A 161 13.64 -2.71 -5.26
N LYS A 162 12.92 -3.02 -4.17
CA LYS A 162 11.53 -2.56 -4.00
C LYS A 162 11.44 -1.04 -4.04
N TRP A 163 12.39 -0.35 -3.41
CA TRP A 163 12.43 1.11 -3.41
C TRP A 163 12.53 1.67 -4.84
N THR A 164 13.53 1.24 -5.58
CA THR A 164 13.86 1.76 -6.91
C THR A 164 12.83 1.35 -7.97
N VAL A 165 12.35 0.12 -7.93
CA VAL A 165 11.51 -0.46 -8.99
C VAL A 165 10.01 -0.30 -8.70
N ILE A 166 9.60 -0.23 -7.44
CA ILE A 166 8.18 -0.24 -7.05
C ILE A 166 7.78 1.08 -6.38
N VAL A 167 8.47 1.47 -5.31
CA VAL A 167 8.03 2.57 -4.44
C VAL A 167 8.23 3.93 -5.10
N MET A 168 9.45 4.25 -5.55
CA MET A 168 9.75 5.55 -6.13
C MET A 168 8.98 5.83 -7.43
N PRO A 169 8.88 4.90 -8.40
CA PRO A 169 8.04 5.10 -9.57
C PRO A 169 6.57 5.33 -9.23
N ALA A 170 6.03 4.59 -8.25
CA ALA A 170 4.65 4.77 -7.80
C ALA A 170 4.43 6.13 -7.12
N LEU A 171 5.36 6.58 -6.27
CA LEU A 171 5.27 7.89 -5.64
C LEU A 171 5.37 9.03 -6.66
N ARG A 172 6.28 8.92 -7.65
CA ARG A 172 6.36 9.87 -8.77
C ARG A 172 5.05 9.94 -9.54
N ARG A 173 4.45 8.80 -9.88
CA ARG A 173 3.20 8.77 -10.63
C ARG A 173 2.03 9.32 -9.81
N PHE A 174 1.94 8.94 -8.54
CA PHE A 174 0.92 9.48 -7.63
C PHE A 174 1.02 11.01 -7.55
N HIS A 175 2.22 11.55 -7.40
CA HIS A 175 2.45 12.99 -7.39
C HIS A 175 2.06 13.67 -8.71
N GLN A 176 2.35 13.05 -9.87
CA GLN A 176 1.93 13.60 -11.17
C GLN A 176 0.41 13.70 -11.32
N ILE A 177 -0.33 12.71 -10.81
CA ILE A 177 -1.79 12.66 -10.93
C ILE A 177 -2.46 13.59 -9.91
N HIS A 178 -1.96 13.63 -8.67
CA HIS A 178 -2.63 14.30 -7.56
C HIS A 178 -1.98 15.63 -7.14
N GLY A 179 -0.77 15.93 -7.62
CA GLY A 179 -0.01 17.13 -7.23
C GLY A 179 0.57 17.10 -5.82
N HIS A 180 0.46 15.97 -5.11
CA HIS A 180 0.97 15.77 -3.75
C HIS A 180 1.28 14.29 -3.51
N THR A 181 1.97 13.94 -2.42
CA THR A 181 2.25 12.54 -2.04
C THR A 181 1.58 12.08 -0.75
N ASP A 182 0.48 12.74 -0.36
CA ASP A 182 -0.43 12.29 0.71
C ASP A 182 -1.27 11.07 0.28
N VAL A 183 -0.58 9.96 0.03
CA VAL A 183 -1.22 8.70 -0.39
C VAL A 183 -2.17 8.19 0.70
N PRO A 184 -3.47 7.98 0.42
CA PRO A 184 -4.42 7.44 1.38
C PRO A 184 -3.98 6.06 1.90
N ARG A 185 -4.17 5.77 3.19
CA ARG A 185 -3.69 4.54 3.84
C ARG A 185 -4.04 3.24 3.10
N TYR A 186 -5.24 3.16 2.54
CA TYR A 186 -5.75 1.97 1.85
C TYR A 186 -5.63 2.05 0.33
N PHE A 187 -4.93 3.05 -0.21
CA PHE A 187 -4.72 3.17 -1.64
C PHE A 187 -3.89 2.00 -2.16
N ILE A 188 -4.42 1.36 -3.20
CA ILE A 188 -3.79 0.29 -3.96
C ILE A 188 -3.60 0.82 -5.37
N VAL A 189 -2.39 0.66 -5.91
CA VAL A 189 -2.11 1.02 -7.29
C VAL A 189 -3.04 0.21 -8.21
N PRO A 190 -3.84 0.84 -9.08
CA PRO A 190 -4.75 0.13 -9.96
C PRO A 190 -4.01 -0.90 -10.85
N GLN A 191 -4.68 -2.04 -11.11
CA GLN A 191 -4.11 -3.13 -11.93
C GLN A 191 -4.26 -2.87 -13.43
N GLU A 192 -5.43 -2.38 -13.84
CA GLU A 192 -5.79 -2.20 -15.26
C GLU A 192 -5.38 -0.84 -15.83
N ASP A 193 -4.85 0.05 -14.98
CA ASP A 193 -4.49 1.40 -15.39
C ASP A 193 -3.07 1.43 -15.96
N GLY A 194 -3.00 1.61 -17.28
CA GLY A 194 -1.77 1.71 -18.05
C GLY A 194 -0.83 2.83 -17.59
N ASP A 195 -1.38 3.85 -16.94
CA ASP A 195 -0.64 5.01 -16.46
C ASP A 195 0.27 4.70 -15.28
N TRP A 196 0.06 3.57 -14.60
CA TRP A 196 0.90 3.15 -13.48
C TRP A 196 2.03 2.22 -13.94
N PRO A 197 3.25 2.37 -13.37
CA PRO A 197 4.35 1.46 -13.63
C PRO A 197 3.94 0.01 -13.36
N GLU A 198 4.23 -0.89 -14.30
CA GLU A 198 3.81 -2.29 -14.23
C GLU A 198 4.23 -2.97 -12.93
N SER A 199 5.46 -2.72 -12.50
CA SER A 199 6.04 -3.21 -11.25
C SER A 199 5.32 -2.72 -9.98
N SER A 200 4.58 -1.61 -10.07
CA SER A 200 3.86 -1.00 -8.96
C SER A 200 2.40 -1.42 -8.88
N ARG A 201 1.84 -2.02 -9.94
CA ARG A 201 0.41 -2.41 -10.01
C ARG A 201 0.03 -3.40 -8.92
N GLY A 202 -1.14 -3.19 -8.32
CA GLY A 202 -1.64 -3.98 -7.18
C GLY A 202 -0.89 -3.74 -5.86
N THR A 203 0.13 -2.88 -5.84
CA THR A 203 0.87 -2.57 -4.61
C THR A 203 0.05 -1.68 -3.69
N ARG A 204 0.02 -2.02 -2.39
CA ARG A 204 -0.58 -1.21 -1.32
C ARG A 204 0.29 0.02 -1.00
N LEU A 205 0.41 0.95 -1.94
CA LEU A 205 1.28 2.12 -1.85
C LEU A 205 0.96 2.97 -0.61
N GLY A 206 -0.32 3.10 -0.24
CA GLY A 206 -0.73 3.82 0.97
C GLY A 206 -0.16 3.23 2.27
N PHE A 207 -0.18 1.90 2.37
CA PHE A 207 0.39 1.19 3.50
C PHE A 207 1.92 1.31 3.54
N ILE A 208 2.58 1.27 2.37
CA ILE A 208 4.02 1.46 2.26
C ILE A 208 4.42 2.87 2.68
N ALA A 209 3.77 3.90 2.14
CA ALA A 209 4.01 5.31 2.49
C ALA A 209 3.86 5.54 4.00
N MET A 210 2.79 5.00 4.61
CA MET A 210 2.59 5.05 6.06
C MET A 210 3.75 4.39 6.83
N ASN A 211 4.21 3.20 6.41
CA ASN A 211 5.32 2.52 7.09
C ASN A 211 6.66 3.25 6.91
N ILE A 212 6.89 3.91 5.77
CA ILE A 212 8.08 4.77 5.57
C ILE A 212 8.08 5.89 6.62
N ARG A 213 6.92 6.54 6.81
CA ARG A 213 6.73 7.66 7.76
C ARG A 213 6.88 7.22 9.22
N VAL A 214 6.06 6.25 9.63
CA VAL A 214 5.87 5.86 11.04
C VAL A 214 6.88 4.83 11.49
N LYS A 215 7.14 3.80 10.67
CA LYS A 215 8.01 2.67 11.06
C LYS A 215 9.44 2.83 10.55
N LYS A 216 9.75 3.95 9.88
CA LYS A 216 11.04 4.19 9.22
C LYS A 216 11.43 3.03 8.29
N ALA A 217 10.43 2.42 7.65
CA ALA A 217 10.69 1.43 6.61
C ALA A 217 11.49 2.09 5.49
N PHE A 218 12.44 1.36 4.91
CA PHE A 218 13.32 1.87 3.87
C PHE A 218 14.18 3.08 4.30
N ALA A 219 14.54 3.23 5.58
CA ALA A 219 15.28 4.39 6.07
C ALA A 219 16.57 4.69 5.29
N LYS A 220 17.36 3.66 4.94
CA LYS A 220 18.58 3.80 4.14
C LYS A 220 18.27 4.39 2.75
N GLN A 221 17.25 3.85 2.09
CA GLN A 221 16.86 4.23 0.73
C GLN A 221 16.21 5.61 0.70
N ALA A 222 15.38 5.91 1.70
CA ALA A 222 14.77 7.22 1.89
C ALA A 222 15.82 8.30 2.15
N ALA A 223 16.84 8.01 2.96
CA ALA A 223 17.97 8.92 3.17
C ALA A 223 18.77 9.14 1.87
N ALA A 224 19.03 8.07 1.11
CA ALA A 224 19.73 8.16 -0.17
C ALA A 224 18.92 8.89 -1.27
N SER A 225 17.59 8.98 -1.11
CA SER A 225 16.68 9.64 -2.08
C SER A 225 16.03 10.89 -1.49
N ALA A 226 16.61 11.50 -0.45
CA ALA A 226 15.98 12.55 0.35
C ALA A 226 15.62 13.78 -0.48
N GLU A 227 16.49 14.19 -1.41
CA GLU A 227 16.27 15.33 -2.31
C GLU A 227 15.14 15.07 -3.29
N GLU A 228 14.99 13.83 -3.76
CA GLU A 228 13.89 13.46 -4.63
C GLU A 228 12.56 13.40 -3.88
N LEU A 229 12.55 12.82 -2.68
CA LEU A 229 11.38 12.81 -1.82
C LEU A 229 10.93 14.24 -1.47
N LYS A 230 11.87 15.14 -1.20
CA LYS A 230 11.59 16.57 -1.02
C LYS A 230 10.97 17.20 -2.26
N ARG A 231 11.48 16.90 -3.45
CA ARG A 231 10.89 17.38 -4.73
C ARG A 231 9.47 16.86 -4.98
N LEU A 232 9.13 15.70 -4.44
CA LEU A 232 7.79 15.10 -4.52
C LEU A 232 6.88 15.53 -3.35
N ASP A 233 7.30 16.49 -2.54
CA ASP A 233 6.60 16.92 -1.32
C ASP A 233 6.26 15.74 -0.36
N PHE A 234 7.12 14.71 -0.35
CA PHE A 234 6.94 13.54 0.49
C PHE A 234 7.46 13.80 1.90
N CYS A 235 6.52 13.98 2.83
CA CYS A 235 6.84 14.10 4.25
C CYS A 235 7.40 12.79 4.80
N LEU A 236 8.69 12.79 5.17
CA LEU A 236 9.41 11.66 5.79
C LEU A 236 9.33 11.64 7.33
N ASP A 237 8.96 12.77 7.92
CA ASP A 237 8.99 12.96 9.37
C ASP A 237 7.63 12.65 10.03
N GLY A 238 7.60 12.72 11.36
CA GLY A 238 6.36 12.69 12.14
C GLY A 238 5.59 14.02 12.09
N THR A 239 6.06 15.01 11.33
CA THR A 239 5.47 16.36 11.25
C THR A 239 4.34 16.43 10.22
N ILE A 240 3.86 15.30 9.68
CA ILE A 240 2.57 15.26 8.98
C ILE A 240 1.49 15.90 9.86
N TYR A 241 1.55 15.70 11.17
CA TYR A 241 0.67 16.41 12.09
C TYR A 241 0.92 17.92 12.09
N ASP A 242 2.16 18.42 12.13
CA ASP A 242 2.42 19.87 12.02
C ASP A 242 2.04 20.46 10.66
N ARG A 243 2.39 19.79 9.55
CA ARG A 243 2.09 20.24 8.20
C ARG A 243 0.58 20.22 7.95
N ASP A 244 -0.09 19.12 8.24
CA ASP A 244 -1.55 19.05 8.09
C ASP A 244 -2.25 20.01 9.07
N TRP A 245 -1.70 20.21 10.27
CA TRP A 245 -2.19 21.21 11.21
C TRP A 245 -2.11 22.63 10.62
N ASN A 246 -0.91 23.03 10.19
CA ASN A 246 -0.62 24.38 9.72
C ASN A 246 -1.25 24.69 8.35
N GLU A 247 -1.31 23.71 7.44
CA GLU A 247 -1.73 23.95 6.06
C GLU A 247 -3.21 23.62 5.82
N LYS A 248 -3.80 22.73 6.63
CA LYS A 248 -5.15 22.22 6.39
C LYS A 248 -6.08 22.47 7.56
N VAL A 249 -5.79 21.90 8.72
CA VAL A 249 -6.69 21.89 9.87
C VAL A 249 -6.93 23.30 10.40
N LEU A 250 -5.87 23.99 10.83
CA LEU A 250 -6.00 25.26 11.52
C LEU A 250 -6.58 26.36 10.62
N PRO A 251 -6.13 26.54 9.36
CA PRO A 251 -6.75 27.51 8.47
C PRO A 251 -8.20 27.15 8.12
N SER A 252 -8.54 25.85 8.02
CA SER A 252 -9.94 25.45 7.81
C SER A 252 -10.81 25.73 9.04
N LEU A 253 -10.29 25.58 10.26
CA LEU A 253 -11.01 25.94 11.49
C LEU A 253 -11.23 27.45 11.60
N GLU A 254 -10.26 28.26 11.21
CA GLU A 254 -10.38 29.72 11.15
C GLU A 254 -11.48 30.15 10.16
N VAL A 255 -11.50 29.55 8.97
CA VAL A 255 -12.57 29.80 7.98
C VAL A 255 -13.93 29.34 8.52
N TYR A 256 -14.01 28.13 9.09
CA TYR A 256 -15.25 27.59 9.65
C TYR A 256 -15.80 28.48 10.78
N HIS A 257 -14.93 28.95 11.69
CA HIS A 257 -15.31 29.86 12.76
C HIS A 257 -15.85 31.18 12.21
N ARG A 258 -15.19 31.76 11.20
CA ARG A 258 -15.65 33.01 10.57
C ARG A 258 -17.02 32.85 9.90
N GLU A 259 -17.31 31.68 9.31
CA GLU A 259 -18.60 31.43 8.64
C GLU A 259 -19.73 31.03 9.61
N LYS A 260 -19.42 30.28 10.67
CA LYS A 260 -20.42 29.66 11.56
C LYS A 260 -20.45 30.23 12.98
N GLY A 261 -19.47 31.05 13.35
CA GLY A 261 -19.32 31.63 14.70
C GLY A 261 -18.88 30.62 15.77
N HIS A 262 -18.61 29.37 15.42
CA HIS A 262 -18.19 28.32 16.36
C HIS A 262 -17.33 27.27 15.65
N CYS A 263 -16.53 26.49 16.38
CA CYS A 263 -15.75 25.37 15.83
C CYS A 263 -16.31 23.97 16.14
N ASN A 264 -17.61 23.85 16.41
CA ASN A 264 -18.27 22.56 16.47
C ASN A 264 -18.51 22.01 15.05
N VAL A 265 -17.53 21.29 14.51
CA VAL A 265 -17.56 20.71 13.17
C VAL A 265 -18.18 19.32 13.23
N GLU A 266 -19.25 19.10 12.47
CA GLU A 266 -19.87 17.77 12.34
C GLU A 266 -18.90 16.78 11.67
N THR A 267 -18.83 15.54 12.15
CA THR A 267 -17.89 14.51 11.64
C THR A 267 -18.01 14.25 10.14
N SER A 268 -19.17 14.50 9.55
CA SER A 268 -19.46 14.36 8.13
C SER A 268 -19.00 15.55 7.28
N PHE A 269 -18.69 16.70 7.89
CA PHE A 269 -18.39 17.94 7.19
C PHE A 269 -17.15 17.83 6.31
N LEU A 270 -17.33 18.17 5.03
CA LEU A 270 -16.28 18.27 4.02
C LEU A 270 -15.95 19.73 3.79
N VAL A 271 -14.67 20.06 3.76
CA VAL A 271 -14.19 21.39 3.39
C VAL A 271 -14.59 21.69 1.93
N PRO A 272 -15.35 22.76 1.66
CA PRO A 272 -15.71 23.17 0.31
C PRO A 272 -14.49 23.45 -0.58
N SER A 273 -14.60 23.13 -1.86
CA SER A 273 -13.57 23.42 -2.88
C SER A 273 -13.60 24.87 -3.38
N THR A 274 -14.01 25.80 -2.52
CA THR A 274 -14.20 27.22 -2.83
C THR A 274 -13.37 28.09 -1.90
N LEU A 275 -12.97 29.28 -2.34
CA LEU A 275 -12.40 30.27 -1.43
C LEU A 275 -13.47 30.73 -0.43
N PRO A 276 -13.12 31.04 0.83
CA PRO A 276 -11.77 31.23 1.35
C PRO A 276 -11.10 29.98 1.94
N TRP A 277 -11.64 28.77 1.70
CA TRP A 277 -11.08 27.54 2.24
C TRP A 277 -9.70 27.21 1.64
N PRO A 278 -8.74 26.72 2.45
CA PRO A 278 -7.40 26.40 2.00
C PRO A 278 -7.45 25.28 0.96
N ARG A 279 -6.81 25.50 -0.19
CA ARG A 279 -6.83 24.55 -1.33
C ARG A 279 -6.36 23.15 -0.95
N LYS A 280 -5.35 23.06 -0.08
CA LYS A 280 -4.80 21.79 0.43
C LYS A 280 -5.76 21.02 1.34
N ALA A 281 -6.83 21.66 1.82
CA ALA A 281 -7.85 21.02 2.63
C ALA A 281 -9.15 20.76 1.87
N TRP A 282 -9.27 21.09 0.58
CA TRP A 282 -10.50 20.85 -0.18
C TRP A 282 -10.89 19.37 -0.13
N ALA A 283 -12.19 19.11 0.10
CA ALA A 283 -12.76 17.78 0.34
C ALA A 283 -12.18 17.01 1.54
N MET A 284 -11.37 17.65 2.40
CA MET A 284 -10.94 17.08 3.67
C MET A 284 -12.14 16.99 4.63
N ARG A 285 -12.27 15.86 5.32
CA ARG A 285 -13.25 15.69 6.41
C ARG A 285 -12.76 16.40 7.68
N LEU A 286 -12.95 17.71 7.75
CA LEU A 286 -12.51 18.52 8.89
C LEU A 286 -13.11 18.02 10.22
N GLY A 287 -14.35 17.53 10.19
CA GLY A 287 -15.00 16.97 11.38
C GLY A 287 -14.30 15.74 11.95
N ILE A 288 -13.76 14.86 11.09
CA ILE A 288 -12.95 13.71 11.55
C ILE A 288 -11.65 14.21 12.19
N ALA A 289 -11.00 15.22 11.61
CA ALA A 289 -9.79 15.78 12.19
C ALA A 289 -10.06 16.34 13.60
N VAL A 290 -11.15 17.11 13.77
CA VAL A 290 -11.57 17.66 15.08
C VAL A 290 -11.96 16.55 16.08
N ASP A 291 -12.62 15.48 15.63
CA ASP A 291 -12.96 14.35 16.49
C ASP A 291 -11.70 13.56 16.92
N ASP A 292 -10.76 13.35 16.00
CA ASP A 292 -9.47 12.71 16.29
C ASP A 292 -8.65 13.51 17.32
N MET A 293 -8.72 14.84 17.29
CA MET A 293 -8.13 15.70 18.32
C MET A 293 -8.80 15.50 19.69
N LYS A 294 -10.14 15.41 19.71
CA LYS A 294 -10.92 15.30 20.95
C LYS A 294 -10.86 13.91 21.59
N VAL A 295 -10.82 12.86 20.78
CA VAL A 295 -11.01 11.46 21.22
C VAL A 295 -9.70 10.67 21.19
N ARG A 296 -8.83 10.91 20.20
CA ARG A 296 -7.65 10.07 19.96
C ARG A 296 -6.33 10.70 20.43
N GLN A 297 -6.36 11.88 21.06
CA GLN A 297 -5.16 12.66 21.43
C GLN A 297 -4.20 12.85 20.23
N ALA A 298 -4.77 12.94 19.02
CA ALA A 298 -4.00 13.36 17.85
C ALA A 298 -3.71 14.86 17.97
N TYR A 299 -2.58 15.31 17.44
CA TYR A 299 -2.16 16.72 17.46
C TYR A 299 -1.86 17.30 18.85
N THR A 300 -1.58 16.49 19.88
CA THR A 300 -1.39 16.98 21.26
C THR A 300 -0.33 18.08 21.37
N GLU A 301 0.80 17.93 20.67
CA GLU A 301 1.87 18.93 20.64
C GLU A 301 1.44 20.23 19.93
N GLN A 302 0.73 20.11 18.80
CA GLN A 302 0.25 21.25 18.02
C GLN A 302 -0.86 22.01 18.76
N ILE A 303 -1.78 21.29 19.40
CA ILE A 303 -2.84 21.85 20.25
C ILE A 303 -2.23 22.60 21.43
N ALA A 304 -1.20 22.05 22.07
CA ALA A 304 -0.51 22.72 23.16
C ALA A 304 0.21 23.99 22.68
N ARG A 305 0.85 23.93 21.51
CA ARG A 305 1.56 25.07 20.89
C ARG A 305 0.61 26.20 20.46
N ASP A 306 -0.51 25.87 19.84
CA ASP A 306 -1.48 26.84 19.28
C ASP A 306 -2.71 27.05 20.19
N LYS A 307 -2.59 26.72 21.49
CA LYS A 307 -3.69 26.74 22.47
C LYS A 307 -4.46 28.06 22.49
N ASP A 308 -3.76 29.19 22.52
CA ASP A 308 -4.39 30.52 22.62
C ASP A 308 -5.21 30.85 21.36
N ARG A 309 -4.73 30.41 20.18
CA ARG A 309 -5.46 30.55 18.92
C ARG A 309 -6.73 29.70 18.93
N LEU A 310 -6.66 28.47 19.45
CA LEU A 310 -7.83 27.58 19.55
C LEU A 310 -8.86 28.10 20.55
N ILE A 311 -8.42 28.71 21.66
CA ILE A 311 -9.31 29.38 22.62
C ILE A 311 -9.99 30.58 21.98
N ALA A 312 -9.25 31.41 21.23
CA ALA A 312 -9.82 32.55 20.49
C ALA A 312 -10.87 32.10 19.45
N LEU A 313 -10.72 30.91 18.87
CA LEU A 313 -11.69 30.29 17.96
C LEU A 313 -12.87 29.61 18.68
N GLY A 314 -12.89 29.60 20.01
CA GLY A 314 -13.97 29.01 20.82
C GLY A 314 -14.00 27.47 20.81
N LEU A 315 -12.88 26.81 20.47
CA LEU A 315 -12.80 25.35 20.39
C LEU A 315 -12.53 24.76 21.79
N ARG A 316 -13.57 24.23 22.45
CA ARG A 316 -13.43 23.49 23.71
C ARG A 316 -12.93 22.07 23.47
N LEU A 317 -11.71 21.77 23.89
CA LEU A 317 -11.12 20.43 23.89
C LEU A 317 -11.29 19.79 25.27
N ARG A 318 -11.68 18.50 25.33
CA ARG A 318 -11.84 17.77 26.60
C ARG A 318 -10.50 17.71 27.33
N GLY A 319 -10.47 18.19 28.57
CA GLY A 319 -9.27 18.22 29.43
C GLY A 319 -8.87 19.62 29.89
N GLN A 320 -9.46 20.69 29.34
CA GLN A 320 -9.35 22.03 29.90
C GLN A 320 -10.61 22.35 30.71
N ILE A 321 -10.62 21.87 31.96
CA ILE A 321 -11.44 22.45 33.03
C ILE A 321 -10.65 23.68 33.48
N PRO A 322 -11.18 24.91 33.38
CA PRO A 322 -10.68 26.01 34.19
C PRO A 322 -11.12 25.76 35.63
N GLU A 323 -10.19 25.84 36.59
CA GLU A 323 -10.55 26.24 37.95
C GLU A 323 -11.19 27.63 37.94
#